data_AF-K6HBI4-F1
#
_entry.id   AF-K6HBI4-F1
#
_cell.length_a   1.000
_cell.length_b   1.000
_cell.length_c   1.000
_cell.angle_alpha   90.00
_cell.angle_beta   90.00
_cell.angle_gamma   90.00
#
_symmetry.space_group_name_H-M   'P 1'
#
loop_
_entity.id
_entity.type
_entity.pdbx_description
1 polymer ?
#
loop_
_entity_poly.entity_id
_entity_poly.type
_entity_poly.pdbx_seq_one_letter_code
_entity_poly.pdbx_strand_id
1 'polypeptide(L)'
;MTRYLVLQLARLGDLLQTRRLLAGLDAQIEADGAGGEVHLAVDASLAALAGRLYPHVHVHALPAHAGPGRDPAAVALAVRQACGELAAIPFDKVFCLNFSPLGMAVSALFPPEAQRGYRQFSGQPDKDRLLRLVFRLTRERRAAGLNLADIWAHLDDVPLAAALVNPPAAPRGSGLGVALAGRMARRSLPPEILAPIVRTAFRASGAKRVTLLGTAAQASEARALVKQLDPATASACQDLTGQTGLGELCQVVASLDRLLTPDTGAMHLAAFFGVPVTAFFLSSAWCHETGPYGVGHEVWQSVVPCAPCLESVPCDKGHVCRLPFADPALLRLLGGSAKAEPPAGLALFRTDCDALGAVCRLERGEDASEAGRRAFRAFAARHLAGQDAALAEGTAEAALAERFFLETDWTLPPPGRDAAGEE
;
A
#
# COMPACT_ATOMS: atom_id res chain seq x y z
N MET A 1 24.01 17.39 11.43
CA MET A 1 23.74 16.20 10.60
C MET A 1 22.40 15.68 11.03
N THR A 2 21.42 15.78 10.14
CA THR A 2 20.02 15.42 10.43
C THR A 2 19.87 13.90 10.41
N ARG A 3 19.14 13.34 11.36
CA ARG A 3 18.89 11.89 11.45
C ARG A 3 17.42 11.59 11.61
N TYR A 4 16.91 10.72 10.76
CA TYR A 4 15.53 10.27 10.82
C TYR A 4 15.44 8.78 11.11
N LEU A 5 14.46 8.37 11.90
CA LEU A 5 14.14 6.96 12.14
C LEU A 5 12.73 6.65 11.66
N VAL A 6 12.58 5.63 10.82
CA VAL A 6 11.28 5.11 10.39
C VAL A 6 11.10 3.69 10.91
N LEU A 7 10.04 3.44 11.67
CA LEU A 7 9.65 2.13 12.17
C LEU A 7 8.54 1.55 11.29
N GLN A 8 8.89 0.55 10.48
CA GLN A 8 7.98 -0.23 9.63
C GLN A 8 8.05 -1.72 9.98
N LEU A 9 7.53 -2.04 11.17
CA LEU A 9 7.40 -3.41 11.67
C LEU A 9 6.21 -4.21 11.09
N ALA A 10 5.79 -3.96 9.86
CA ALA A 10 4.65 -4.65 9.24
C ALA A 10 5.09 -5.59 8.10
N ARG A 11 4.23 -5.80 7.09
CA ARG A 11 4.41 -6.83 6.06
C ARG A 11 5.19 -6.27 4.85
N LEU A 12 5.55 -7.15 3.92
CA LEU A 12 6.25 -6.77 2.68
C LEU A 12 5.57 -5.62 1.92
N GLY A 13 4.24 -5.64 1.77
CA GLY A 13 3.51 -4.57 1.08
C GLY A 13 3.65 -3.22 1.78
N ASP A 14 3.70 -3.21 3.11
CA ASP A 14 3.88 -2.00 3.91
C ASP A 14 5.31 -1.46 3.78
N LEU A 15 6.31 -2.35 3.80
CA LEU A 15 7.71 -1.99 3.54
C LEU A 15 7.88 -1.30 2.18
N LEU A 16 7.25 -1.81 1.13
CA LEU A 16 7.32 -1.25 -0.22
C LEU A 16 6.61 0.11 -0.31
N GLN A 17 5.47 0.25 0.36
CA GLN A 17 4.70 1.50 0.41
C GLN A 17 5.35 2.58 1.29
N THR A 18 6.36 2.23 2.08
CA THR A 18 7.13 3.19 2.89
C THR A 18 8.08 4.04 2.06
N ARG A 19 8.31 3.68 0.78
CA ARG A 19 9.25 4.36 -0.13
C ARG A 19 9.04 5.87 -0.21
N ARG A 20 7.79 6.35 -0.28
CA ARG A 20 7.51 7.79 -0.43
C ARG A 20 8.06 8.60 0.74
N LEU A 21 7.86 8.12 1.97
CA LEU A 21 8.39 8.77 3.16
C LEU A 21 9.92 8.72 3.16
N LEU A 22 10.53 7.54 2.94
CA LEU A 22 11.99 7.40 2.94
C LEU A 22 12.67 8.31 1.92
N ALA A 23 12.16 8.32 0.68
CA ALA A 23 12.71 9.15 -0.39
C ALA A 23 12.50 10.65 -0.13
N GLY A 24 11.42 11.04 0.55
CA GLY A 24 11.21 12.43 0.97
C GLY A 24 12.22 12.87 2.03
N LEU A 25 12.48 12.04 3.03
CA LEU A 25 13.47 12.30 4.08
C LEU A 25 14.89 12.37 3.51
N ASP A 26 15.22 11.48 2.56
CA ASP A 26 16.51 11.47 1.86
C ASP A 26 16.69 12.76 1.02
N ALA A 27 15.68 13.16 0.26
CA ALA A 27 15.70 14.39 -0.52
C ALA A 27 15.85 15.66 0.35
N GLN A 28 15.29 15.67 1.57
CA GLN A 28 15.48 16.77 2.52
C GLN A 28 16.93 16.85 2.99
N ILE A 29 17.55 15.70 3.33
CA ILE A 29 18.97 15.65 3.71
C ILE A 29 19.87 16.15 2.58
N GLU A 30 19.58 15.76 1.34
CA GLU A 30 20.32 16.25 0.16
C GLU A 30 20.16 17.77 -0.02
N ALA A 31 18.94 18.31 0.16
CA ALA A 31 18.66 19.73 0.02
C ALA A 31 19.31 20.59 1.11
N ASP A 32 19.37 20.10 2.35
CA ASP A 32 19.97 20.80 3.49
C ASP A 32 21.50 20.94 3.37
N GLY A 33 22.16 20.03 2.63
CA GLY A 33 23.60 20.08 2.36
C GLY A 33 24.53 19.85 3.58
N ALA A 34 23.98 19.76 4.79
CA ALA A 34 24.71 19.53 6.04
C ALA A 34 25.02 18.04 6.33
N GLY A 35 24.64 17.16 5.41
CA GLY A 35 24.69 15.70 5.57
C GLY A 35 23.63 15.17 6.53
N GLY A 36 23.31 13.89 6.41
CA GLY A 36 22.28 13.24 7.22
C GLY A 36 22.17 11.75 6.96
N GLU A 37 21.35 11.09 7.78
CA GLU A 37 21.12 9.65 7.71
C GLU A 37 19.62 9.36 7.84
N VAL A 38 19.11 8.50 6.95
CA VAL A 38 17.79 7.88 7.12
C VAL A 38 18.00 6.47 7.67
N HIS A 39 17.33 6.17 8.78
CA HIS A 39 17.32 4.85 9.39
C HIS A 39 15.93 4.20 9.26
N LEU A 40 15.91 2.89 9.01
CA LEU A 40 14.68 2.12 8.85
C LEU A 40 14.73 0.87 9.72
N ALA A 41 13.85 0.81 10.73
CA ALA A 41 13.69 -0.37 11.56
C ALA A 41 12.54 -1.24 11.04
N VAL A 42 12.84 -2.50 10.75
CA VAL A 42 11.90 -3.47 10.16
C VAL A 42 11.95 -4.79 10.92
N ASP A 43 10.96 -5.65 10.68
CA ASP A 43 11.03 -7.02 11.17
C ASP A 43 12.29 -7.72 10.61
N ALA A 44 12.97 -8.50 11.46
CA ALA A 44 14.21 -9.20 11.10
C ALA A 44 14.08 -10.08 9.84
N SER A 45 12.89 -10.61 9.55
CA SER A 45 12.63 -11.38 8.32
C SER A 45 12.69 -10.55 7.03
N LEU A 46 12.56 -9.23 7.12
CA LEU A 46 12.57 -8.30 5.98
C LEU A 46 13.85 -7.47 5.89
N ALA A 47 14.72 -7.46 6.90
CA ALA A 47 15.90 -6.59 6.98
C ALA A 47 16.84 -6.73 5.76
N ALA A 48 17.15 -7.97 5.36
CA ALA A 48 18.01 -8.23 4.20
C ALA A 48 17.39 -7.73 2.88
N LEU A 49 16.07 -7.78 2.75
CA LEU A 49 15.37 -7.24 1.58
C LEU A 49 15.34 -5.72 1.62
N ALA A 50 15.03 -5.12 2.78
CA ALA A 50 15.00 -3.68 2.97
C ALA A 50 16.33 -3.04 2.57
N GLY A 51 17.48 -3.62 2.97
CA GLY A 51 18.80 -3.10 2.58
C GLY A 51 19.09 -3.19 1.07
N ARG A 52 18.43 -4.10 0.35
CA ARG A 52 18.54 -4.18 -1.12
C ARG A 52 17.61 -3.18 -1.83
N LEU A 53 16.41 -2.95 -1.28
CA LEU A 53 15.43 -2.02 -1.85
C LEU A 53 15.82 -0.56 -1.58
N TYR A 54 16.44 -0.29 -0.44
CA TYR A 54 16.78 1.04 0.04
C TYR A 54 18.28 1.10 0.41
N PRO A 55 19.20 1.07 -0.57
CA PRO A 55 20.64 0.98 -0.30
C PRO A 55 21.22 2.24 0.38
N HIS A 56 20.51 3.36 0.36
CA HIS A 56 20.87 4.62 1.04
C HIS A 56 20.41 4.66 2.51
N VAL A 57 19.64 3.67 2.97
CA VAL A 57 19.04 3.67 4.31
C VAL A 57 19.77 2.72 5.25
N HIS A 58 20.02 3.17 6.47
CA HIS A 58 20.57 2.32 7.54
C HIS A 58 19.47 1.42 8.12
N VAL A 59 19.51 0.12 7.79
CA VAL A 59 18.48 -0.83 8.20
C VAL A 59 18.77 -1.44 9.57
N HIS A 60 17.78 -1.37 10.47
CA HIS A 60 17.79 -2.00 11.79
C HIS A 60 16.82 -3.17 11.84
N ALA A 61 17.25 -4.30 12.38
CA ALA A 61 16.43 -5.51 12.48
C ALA A 61 15.82 -5.66 13.88
N LEU A 62 14.49 -5.73 13.96
CA LEU A 62 13.75 -5.97 15.20
C LEU A 62 13.01 -7.31 15.14
N PRO A 63 12.98 -8.10 16.22
CA PRO A 63 12.27 -9.38 16.24
C PRO A 63 10.76 -9.20 16.51
N ALA A 64 10.08 -8.36 15.70
CA ALA A 64 8.69 -7.95 15.93
C ALA A 64 7.68 -9.11 15.79
N HIS A 65 7.93 -10.04 14.89
CA HIS A 65 7.09 -11.22 14.65
C HIS A 65 7.86 -12.51 14.88
N ALA A 66 8.52 -12.63 16.04
CA ALA A 66 9.13 -13.90 16.46
C ALA A 66 8.12 -15.05 16.27
N GLY A 67 8.42 -15.94 15.32
CA GLY A 67 7.57 -17.09 15.02
C GLY A 67 7.46 -18.04 16.22
N PRO A 68 6.48 -18.97 16.20
CA PRO A 68 6.34 -19.95 17.26
C PRO A 68 7.64 -20.75 17.45
N GLY A 69 8.00 -21.02 18.72
CA GLY A 69 9.18 -21.82 19.07
C GLY A 69 10.49 -21.05 19.29
N ARG A 70 10.48 -19.72 19.26
CA ARG A 70 11.65 -18.93 19.72
C ARG A 70 11.67 -18.80 21.24
N ASP A 71 12.88 -18.87 21.81
CA ASP A 71 13.11 -18.62 23.23
C ASP A 71 12.75 -17.17 23.60
N PRO A 72 11.80 -16.94 24.53
CA PRO A 72 11.43 -15.61 24.99
C PRO A 72 12.60 -14.79 25.54
N ALA A 73 13.57 -15.43 26.21
CA ALA A 73 14.72 -14.72 26.76
C ALA A 73 15.63 -14.19 25.65
N ALA A 74 15.90 -15.01 24.63
CA ALA A 74 16.64 -14.58 23.44
C ALA A 74 15.93 -13.44 22.69
N VAL A 75 14.60 -13.49 22.55
CA VAL A 75 13.82 -12.41 21.92
C VAL A 75 13.92 -11.12 22.75
N ALA A 76 13.73 -11.19 24.06
CA ALA A 76 13.82 -10.04 24.94
C ALA A 76 15.23 -9.40 24.93
N LEU A 77 16.29 -10.22 24.91
CA LEU A 77 17.66 -9.74 24.80
C LEU A 77 17.91 -9.03 23.47
N ALA A 78 17.44 -9.61 22.35
CA ALA A 78 17.56 -9.00 21.03
C ALA A 78 16.79 -7.67 20.93
N VAL A 79 15.58 -7.60 21.51
CA VAL A 79 14.83 -6.33 21.60
C VAL A 79 15.60 -5.31 22.43
N ARG A 80 16.10 -5.69 23.62
CA ARG A 80 16.87 -4.79 24.48
C ARG A 80 18.11 -4.25 23.78
N GLN A 81 18.83 -5.11 23.05
CA GLN A 81 20.00 -4.70 22.28
C GLN A 81 19.63 -3.69 21.20
N ALA A 82 18.65 -4.01 20.35
CA ALA A 82 18.21 -3.11 19.28
C ALA A 82 17.69 -1.77 19.82
N CYS A 83 16.94 -1.78 20.93
CA CYS A 83 16.53 -0.54 21.61
C CYS A 83 17.73 0.27 22.12
N GLY A 84 18.76 -0.38 22.67
CA GLY A 84 19.98 0.29 23.12
C GLY A 84 20.76 0.94 21.97
N GLU A 85 20.86 0.24 20.84
CA GLU A 85 21.50 0.75 19.62
C GLU A 85 20.74 1.96 19.06
N LEU A 86 19.42 1.88 18.98
CA LEU A 86 18.57 2.98 18.50
C LEU A 86 18.59 4.18 19.44
N ALA A 87 18.50 3.96 20.76
CA ALA A 87 18.48 5.04 21.75
C ALA A 87 19.81 5.81 21.84
N ALA A 88 20.91 5.20 21.39
CA ALA A 88 22.22 5.86 21.34
C ALA A 88 22.34 6.88 20.19
N ILE A 89 21.38 6.88 19.24
CA ILE A 89 21.39 7.77 18.08
C ILE A 89 20.43 8.94 18.33
N PRO A 90 20.88 10.20 18.24
CA PRO A 90 20.01 11.35 18.39
C PRO A 90 19.24 11.58 17.09
N PHE A 91 18.00 11.11 17.03
CA PHE A 91 17.09 11.32 15.90
C PHE A 91 16.29 12.61 16.05
N ASP A 92 16.19 13.39 14.97
CA ASP A 92 15.40 14.62 14.89
C ASP A 92 13.91 14.32 14.70
N LYS A 93 13.58 13.29 13.92
CA LYS A 93 12.20 12.77 13.78
C LYS A 93 12.19 11.24 13.81
N VAL A 94 11.17 10.68 14.49
CA VAL A 94 10.95 9.24 14.65
C VAL A 94 9.52 8.89 14.22
N PHE A 95 9.38 8.21 13.09
CA PHE A 95 8.10 7.87 12.48
C PHE A 95 7.71 6.42 12.81
N CYS A 96 6.64 6.20 13.58
CA CYS A 96 6.06 4.87 13.75
C CYS A 96 4.84 4.69 12.85
N LEU A 97 5.00 3.93 11.77
CA LEU A 97 4.01 3.91 10.69
C LEU A 97 2.84 2.96 10.91
N ASN A 98 3.06 1.88 11.66
CA ASN A 98 2.05 0.87 11.94
C ASN A 98 1.73 0.79 13.44
N PHE A 99 0.51 0.31 13.72
CA PHE A 99 0.08 0.03 15.08
C PHE A 99 0.79 -1.24 15.59
N SER A 100 1.98 -1.05 16.14
CA SER A 100 2.80 -2.11 16.74
C SER A 100 3.12 -1.75 18.19
N PRO A 101 2.78 -2.59 19.18
CA PRO A 101 3.19 -2.36 20.56
C PRO A 101 4.70 -2.20 20.71
N LEU A 102 5.50 -2.99 19.98
CA LEU A 102 6.95 -2.85 19.96
C LEU A 102 7.38 -1.53 19.32
N GLY A 103 6.78 -1.14 18.19
CA GLY A 103 7.11 0.13 17.52
C GLY A 103 6.80 1.34 18.39
N MET A 104 5.66 1.33 19.08
CA MET A 104 5.29 2.38 20.05
C MET A 104 6.24 2.40 21.26
N ALA A 105 6.68 1.23 21.75
CA ALA A 105 7.66 1.15 22.83
C ALA A 105 9.04 1.67 22.41
N VAL A 106 9.48 1.40 21.18
CA VAL A 106 10.71 1.97 20.62
C VAL A 106 10.58 3.48 20.44
N SER A 107 9.43 3.96 19.96
CA SER A 107 9.16 5.41 19.80
C SER A 107 9.23 6.16 21.13
N ALA A 108 8.82 5.50 22.23
CA ALA A 108 8.85 6.06 23.58
C ALA A 108 10.27 6.34 24.12
N LEU A 109 11.32 5.82 23.46
CA LEU A 109 12.72 6.09 23.80
C LEU A 109 13.13 7.52 23.45
N PHE A 110 12.33 8.21 22.63
CA PHE A 110 12.65 9.53 22.07
C PHE A 110 11.69 10.61 22.60
N PRO A 111 12.11 11.89 22.62
CA PRO A 111 11.26 12.98 23.07
C PRO A 111 9.93 13.06 22.29
N PRO A 112 8.79 13.38 22.93
CA PRO A 112 7.48 13.45 22.27
C PRO A 112 7.43 14.31 21.00
N GLU A 113 8.19 15.41 20.96
CA GLU A 113 8.29 16.35 19.85
C GLU A 113 8.97 15.75 18.61
N ALA A 114 9.82 14.74 18.78
CA ALA A 114 10.45 14.00 17.70
C ALA A 114 9.50 12.93 17.12
N GLN A 115 8.49 12.49 17.88
CA GLN A 115 7.65 11.35 17.51
C GLN A 115 6.58 11.74 16.47
N ARG A 116 6.41 10.91 15.44
CA ARG A 116 5.39 10.98 14.39
C ARG A 116 4.69 9.63 14.21
N GLY A 117 3.45 9.65 13.73
CA GLY A 117 2.61 8.47 13.55
C GLY A 117 2.04 7.95 14.88
N TYR A 118 2.18 6.65 15.14
CA TYR A 118 1.81 6.05 16.41
C TYR A 118 2.86 6.34 17.49
N ARG A 119 2.45 6.64 18.72
CA ARG A 119 3.39 7.07 19.76
C ARG A 119 2.97 6.68 21.17
N GLN A 120 3.86 6.93 22.12
CA GLN A 120 3.56 6.89 23.54
C GLN A 120 3.79 8.28 24.12
N PHE A 121 2.78 8.80 24.82
CA PHE A 121 2.87 10.08 25.51
C PHE A 121 2.48 9.88 26.97
N SER A 122 3.38 10.23 27.89
CA SER A 122 3.16 10.03 29.35
C SER A 122 2.74 8.60 29.72
N GLY A 123 3.32 7.60 29.04
CA GLY A 123 3.01 6.19 29.25
C GLY A 123 1.66 5.71 28.68
N GLN A 124 0.97 6.56 27.89
CA GLN A 124 -0.30 6.21 27.24
C GLN A 124 -0.13 6.12 25.71
N PRO A 125 -0.78 5.16 25.05
CA PRO A 125 -0.85 5.12 23.59
C PRO A 125 -1.47 6.40 23.04
N ASP A 126 -0.80 7.00 22.07
CA ASP A 126 -1.27 8.18 21.34
C ASP A 126 -0.93 8.02 19.85
N LYS A 127 -1.45 8.90 19.01
CA LYS A 127 -1.14 8.97 17.58
C LYS A 127 -1.40 10.35 17.02
N ASP A 128 -0.73 10.67 15.92
CA ASP A 128 -0.90 11.94 15.21
C ASP A 128 -2.33 12.20 14.76
N ARG A 129 -2.64 13.50 14.65
CA ARG A 129 -3.94 14.02 14.19
C ARG A 129 -4.33 13.41 12.85
N LEU A 130 -3.40 13.30 11.90
CA LEU A 130 -3.63 12.65 10.61
C LEU A 130 -4.10 11.20 10.77
N LEU A 131 -3.43 10.41 11.62
CA LEU A 131 -3.86 9.02 11.83
C LEU A 131 -5.24 8.95 12.51
N ARG A 132 -5.57 9.85 13.43
CA ARG A 132 -6.92 9.95 14.02
C ARG A 132 -7.99 10.22 12.96
N LEU A 133 -7.72 11.16 12.05
CA LEU A 133 -8.57 11.45 10.90
C LEU A 133 -8.75 10.21 10.03
N VAL A 134 -7.66 9.57 9.61
CA VAL A 134 -7.68 8.34 8.79
C VAL A 134 -8.57 7.26 9.38
N PHE A 135 -8.52 7.01 10.69
CA PHE A 135 -9.41 6.02 11.33
C PHE A 135 -10.90 6.36 11.16
N ARG A 136 -11.27 7.64 11.19
CA ARG A 136 -12.65 8.06 10.91
C ARG A 136 -12.99 7.87 9.43
N LEU A 137 -12.04 8.15 8.53
CA LEU A 137 -12.19 7.91 7.09
C LEU A 137 -12.46 6.44 6.76
N THR A 138 -11.90 5.50 7.52
CA THR A 138 -12.15 4.05 7.30
C THR A 138 -13.61 3.64 7.51
N ARG A 139 -14.48 4.51 8.05
CA ARG A 139 -15.93 4.27 8.12
C ARG A 139 -16.64 4.57 6.80
N GLU A 140 -16.00 5.32 5.90
CA GLU A 140 -16.57 5.77 4.62
C GLU A 140 -15.69 5.42 3.42
N ARG A 141 -15.02 4.26 3.47
CA ARG A 141 -14.04 3.78 2.46
C ARG A 141 -14.45 3.95 1.00
N ARG A 142 -15.75 3.91 0.68
CA ARG A 142 -16.25 4.15 -0.68
C ARG A 142 -16.08 5.59 -1.13
N ALA A 143 -16.44 6.53 -0.25
CA ALA A 143 -16.53 7.96 -0.53
C ALA A 143 -15.30 8.74 -0.05
N ALA A 144 -14.44 8.14 0.78
CA ALA A 144 -13.17 8.68 1.23
C ALA A 144 -12.02 7.70 0.92
N GLY A 145 -10.80 8.21 0.74
CA GLY A 145 -9.66 7.34 0.49
C GLY A 145 -8.39 8.12 0.15
N LEU A 146 -7.31 7.78 0.86
CA LEU A 146 -5.94 8.13 0.53
C LEU A 146 -5.15 6.83 0.45
N ASN A 147 -4.17 6.77 -0.44
CA ASN A 147 -3.29 5.62 -0.47
C ASN A 147 -2.49 5.57 0.84
N LEU A 148 -2.26 4.38 1.37
CA LEU A 148 -1.51 4.20 2.62
C LEU A 148 -0.11 4.83 2.57
N ALA A 149 0.57 4.75 1.44
CA ALA A 149 1.88 5.40 1.24
C ALA A 149 1.80 6.93 1.37
N ASP A 150 0.68 7.53 0.97
CA ASP A 150 0.46 8.98 1.10
C ASP A 150 0.21 9.36 2.55
N ILE A 151 -0.59 8.57 3.28
CA ILE A 151 -0.84 8.79 4.70
C ILE A 151 0.48 8.82 5.48
N TRP A 152 1.39 7.90 5.21
CA TRP A 152 2.70 7.87 5.87
C TRP A 152 3.62 9.01 5.44
N ALA A 153 3.60 9.39 4.16
CA ALA A 153 4.40 10.53 3.69
C ALA A 153 3.95 11.84 4.32
N HIS A 154 2.64 12.05 4.48
CA HIS A 154 2.04 13.23 5.13
C HIS A 154 2.15 13.23 6.67
N LEU A 155 2.85 12.26 7.27
CA LEU A 155 3.32 12.40 8.65
C LEU A 155 4.53 13.33 8.75
N ASP A 156 5.20 13.58 7.62
CA ASP A 156 6.20 14.61 7.48
C ASP A 156 5.59 15.89 6.88
N ASP A 157 6.21 17.03 7.21
CA ASP A 157 5.73 18.35 6.84
C ASP A 157 5.98 18.66 5.35
N VAL A 158 6.98 18.02 4.72
CA VAL A 158 7.37 18.25 3.32
C VAL A 158 7.44 16.92 2.57
N PRO A 159 6.29 16.29 2.28
CA PRO A 159 6.24 15.00 1.61
C PRO A 159 6.74 15.10 0.17
N LEU A 160 7.52 14.11 -0.28
CA LEU A 160 7.96 14.02 -1.67
C LEU A 160 6.77 14.02 -2.64
N ALA A 161 6.90 14.71 -3.78
CA ALA A 161 5.92 14.66 -4.84
C ALA A 161 5.67 13.21 -5.30
N ALA A 162 4.41 12.78 -5.34
CA ALA A 162 4.03 11.40 -5.59
C ALA A 162 4.56 10.83 -6.92
N ALA A 163 4.64 11.67 -7.96
CA ALA A 163 5.15 11.29 -9.28
C ALA A 163 6.66 10.94 -9.29
N LEU A 164 7.41 11.29 -8.24
CA LEU A 164 8.85 11.01 -8.11
C LEU A 164 9.13 9.70 -7.35
N VAL A 165 8.11 9.05 -6.78
CA VAL A 165 8.28 7.91 -5.87
C VAL A 165 8.68 6.64 -6.62
N ASN A 166 7.85 6.24 -7.59
CA ASN A 166 8.07 5.05 -8.41
C ASN A 166 8.20 5.46 -9.88
N PRO A 167 9.05 4.75 -10.66
CA PRO A 167 9.15 5.01 -12.08
C PRO A 167 7.81 4.73 -12.79
N PRO A 168 7.49 5.45 -13.89
CA PRO A 168 6.30 5.16 -14.68
C PRO A 168 6.28 3.70 -15.16
N ALA A 169 5.08 3.13 -15.23
CA ALA A 169 4.89 1.74 -15.63
C ALA A 169 5.34 1.48 -17.08
N ALA A 170 6.31 0.58 -17.27
CA ALA A 170 6.81 0.18 -18.60
C ALA A 170 7.21 -1.32 -18.65
N PRO A 171 6.88 -2.05 -19.73
CA PRO A 171 7.29 -3.45 -19.91
C PRO A 171 8.82 -3.66 -19.89
N ARG A 172 9.27 -4.87 -19.52
CA ARG A 172 10.69 -5.17 -19.26
C ARG A 172 11.26 -6.39 -20.03
N GLY A 173 10.41 -7.18 -20.69
CA GLY A 173 10.79 -8.18 -21.70
C GLY A 173 10.62 -9.66 -21.30
N SER A 174 10.33 -10.00 -20.04
CA SER A 174 10.24 -11.40 -19.59
C SER A 174 8.85 -12.04 -19.67
N GLY A 175 7.86 -11.38 -20.27
CA GLY A 175 6.49 -11.89 -20.40
C GLY A 175 5.59 -11.54 -19.21
N LEU A 176 4.51 -12.30 -19.07
CA LEU A 176 3.49 -12.04 -18.05
C LEU A 176 3.81 -12.73 -16.73
N GLY A 177 3.62 -12.03 -15.62
CA GLY A 177 3.52 -12.63 -14.30
C GLY A 177 2.07 -12.79 -13.87
N VAL A 178 1.77 -13.83 -13.10
CA VAL A 178 0.47 -14.01 -12.43
C VAL A 178 0.71 -14.31 -10.95
N ALA A 179 0.37 -13.37 -10.08
CA ALA A 179 0.36 -13.61 -8.64
C ALA A 179 -0.99 -14.22 -8.23
N LEU A 180 -0.98 -15.43 -7.68
CA LEU A 180 -2.21 -16.22 -7.49
C LEU A 180 -3.08 -15.73 -6.33
N ALA A 181 -2.47 -15.42 -5.19
CA ALA A 181 -3.20 -14.93 -4.03
C ALA A 181 -2.28 -14.24 -3.02
N GLY A 182 -2.87 -13.37 -2.21
CA GLY A 182 -2.27 -12.93 -0.94
C GLY A 182 -2.63 -13.87 0.20
N ARG A 183 -2.37 -13.45 1.46
CA ARG A 183 -2.83 -14.17 2.65
C ARG A 183 -4.37 -14.28 2.74
N MET A 184 -5.09 -13.40 2.04
CA MET A 184 -6.54 -13.30 2.09
C MET A 184 -7.18 -13.88 0.82
N ALA A 185 -7.57 -15.16 0.87
CA ALA A 185 -8.14 -15.86 -0.30
C ALA A 185 -9.38 -15.15 -0.89
N ARG A 186 -10.14 -14.41 -0.07
CA ARG A 186 -11.33 -13.65 -0.54
C ARG A 186 -10.98 -12.49 -1.48
N ARG A 187 -9.74 -11.98 -1.45
CA ARG A 187 -9.26 -10.93 -2.36
C ARG A 187 -8.79 -11.45 -3.72
N SER A 188 -8.83 -12.77 -3.93
CA SER A 188 -8.30 -13.41 -5.13
C SER A 188 -9.43 -13.99 -5.98
N LEU A 189 -9.24 -13.98 -7.29
CA LEU A 189 -10.13 -14.65 -8.24
C LEU A 189 -9.82 -16.14 -8.25
N PRO A 190 -10.84 -17.01 -8.22
CA PRO A 190 -10.62 -18.44 -8.28
C PRO A 190 -10.19 -18.85 -9.71
N PRO A 191 -9.53 -20.02 -9.88
CA PRO A 191 -8.97 -20.47 -11.16
C PRO A 191 -9.94 -20.44 -12.34
N GLU A 192 -11.21 -20.77 -12.12
CA GLU A 192 -12.25 -20.78 -13.14
C GLU A 192 -12.56 -19.39 -13.73
N ILE A 193 -12.32 -18.32 -12.96
CA ILE A 193 -12.45 -16.93 -13.42
C ILE A 193 -11.10 -16.41 -13.94
N LEU A 194 -10.00 -16.74 -13.26
CA LEU A 194 -8.67 -16.23 -13.57
C LEU A 194 -8.08 -16.82 -14.87
N ALA A 195 -8.32 -18.10 -15.17
CA ALA A 195 -7.75 -18.74 -16.35
C ALA A 195 -8.16 -18.07 -17.68
N PRO A 196 -9.45 -17.77 -17.93
CA PRO A 196 -9.86 -17.02 -19.11
C PRO A 196 -9.20 -15.64 -19.23
N ILE A 197 -9.01 -14.94 -18.10
CA ILE A 197 -8.34 -13.64 -18.04
C ILE A 197 -6.86 -13.78 -18.42
N VAL A 198 -6.13 -14.71 -17.78
CA VAL A 198 -4.72 -14.98 -18.06
C VAL A 198 -4.50 -15.34 -19.52
N ARG A 199 -5.31 -16.26 -20.07
CA ARG A 199 -5.27 -16.64 -21.49
C ARG A 199 -5.46 -15.43 -22.40
N THR A 200 -6.44 -14.59 -22.09
CA THR A 200 -6.77 -13.42 -22.93
C THR A 200 -5.63 -12.41 -22.89
N ALA A 201 -5.12 -12.08 -21.71
CA ALA A 201 -3.99 -11.18 -21.55
C ALA A 201 -2.71 -11.71 -22.23
N PHE A 202 -2.44 -13.01 -22.11
CA PHE A 202 -1.32 -13.68 -22.76
C PHE A 202 -1.37 -13.53 -24.28
N ARG A 203 -2.54 -13.82 -24.88
CA ARG A 203 -2.74 -13.70 -26.34
C ARG A 203 -2.69 -12.25 -26.81
N ALA A 204 -3.31 -11.33 -26.08
CA ALA A 204 -3.37 -9.91 -26.45
C ALA A 204 -2.00 -9.21 -26.33
N SER A 205 -1.17 -9.59 -25.37
CA SER A 205 0.15 -9.00 -25.15
C SER A 205 1.23 -9.53 -26.11
N GLY A 206 1.01 -10.67 -26.77
CA GLY A 206 2.05 -11.34 -27.55
C GLY A 206 3.19 -11.90 -26.70
N ALA A 207 3.00 -12.02 -25.38
CA ALA A 207 3.98 -12.59 -24.47
C ALA A 207 4.29 -14.05 -24.85
N LYS A 208 5.52 -14.49 -24.55
CA LYS A 208 5.96 -15.88 -24.83
C LYS A 208 6.00 -16.76 -23.58
N ARG A 209 5.86 -16.15 -22.40
CA ARG A 209 5.95 -16.82 -21.10
C ARG A 209 4.91 -16.27 -20.14
N VAL A 210 4.39 -17.15 -19.30
CA VAL A 210 3.56 -16.82 -18.14
C VAL A 210 4.22 -17.38 -16.89
N THR A 211 4.68 -16.53 -15.98
CA THR A 211 5.30 -16.96 -14.71
C THR A 211 4.29 -16.89 -13.58
N LEU A 212 4.00 -18.02 -12.93
CA LEU A 212 3.10 -18.07 -11.77
C LEU A 212 3.88 -17.82 -10.50
N LEU A 213 3.40 -16.90 -9.67
CA LEU A 213 4.02 -16.43 -8.44
C LEU A 213 3.10 -16.66 -7.25
N GLY A 214 3.69 -17.08 -6.14
CA GLY A 214 2.98 -17.36 -4.90
C GLY A 214 3.88 -18.05 -3.88
N THR A 215 3.38 -18.18 -2.66
CA THR A 215 3.94 -19.02 -1.61
C THR A 215 3.65 -20.50 -1.87
N ALA A 216 4.33 -21.38 -1.13
CA ALA A 216 4.09 -22.82 -1.22
C ALA A 216 2.63 -23.22 -0.93
N ALA A 217 1.93 -22.44 -0.11
CA ALA A 217 0.52 -22.67 0.22
C ALA A 217 -0.42 -22.52 -0.98
N GLN A 218 0.04 -21.93 -2.09
CA GLN A 218 -0.78 -21.64 -3.28
C GLN A 218 -0.44 -22.56 -4.47
N ALA A 219 0.37 -23.60 -4.25
CA ALA A 219 0.76 -24.54 -5.31
C ALA A 219 -0.45 -25.34 -5.86
N SER A 220 -1.46 -25.63 -5.03
CA SER A 220 -2.71 -26.26 -5.46
C SER A 220 -3.49 -25.38 -6.44
N GLU A 221 -3.59 -24.09 -6.13
CA GLU A 221 -4.26 -23.08 -6.93
C GLU A 221 -3.53 -22.85 -8.25
N ALA A 222 -2.19 -22.89 -8.25
CA ALA A 222 -1.36 -22.82 -9.45
C ALA A 222 -1.68 -23.98 -10.41
N ARG A 223 -1.68 -25.21 -9.89
CA ARG A 223 -2.03 -26.41 -10.66
C ARG A 223 -3.46 -26.35 -11.18
N ALA A 224 -4.41 -25.89 -10.36
CA ALA A 224 -5.80 -25.73 -10.76
C ALA A 224 -5.96 -24.69 -11.88
N LEU A 225 -5.22 -23.57 -11.81
CA LEU A 225 -5.18 -22.56 -12.87
C LEU A 225 -4.66 -23.15 -14.17
N VAL A 226 -3.49 -23.80 -14.15
CA VAL A 226 -2.88 -24.39 -15.36
C VAL A 226 -3.81 -25.42 -16.01
N LYS A 227 -4.51 -26.24 -15.21
CA LYS A 227 -5.47 -27.22 -15.71
C LYS A 227 -6.66 -26.60 -16.47
N GLN A 228 -7.01 -25.34 -16.16
CA GLN A 228 -8.10 -24.61 -16.81
C GLN A 228 -7.65 -23.82 -18.06
N LEU A 229 -6.34 -23.75 -18.33
CA LEU A 229 -5.79 -23.06 -19.50
C LEU A 229 -5.84 -23.95 -20.74
N ASP A 230 -5.88 -23.32 -21.91
CA ASP A 230 -5.72 -24.03 -23.18
C ASP A 230 -4.27 -24.53 -23.35
N PRO A 231 -4.02 -25.59 -24.15
CA PRO A 231 -2.70 -26.21 -24.26
C PRO A 231 -1.56 -25.23 -24.59
N ALA A 232 -1.81 -24.26 -25.47
CA ALA A 232 -0.80 -23.27 -25.85
C ALA A 232 -0.39 -22.39 -24.65
N THR A 233 -1.36 -21.79 -23.94
CA THR A 233 -1.08 -20.97 -22.75
C THR A 233 -0.46 -21.81 -21.64
N ALA A 234 -0.98 -23.03 -21.39
CA ALA A 234 -0.45 -23.94 -20.38
C ALA A 234 1.02 -24.31 -20.63
N SER A 235 1.40 -24.55 -21.89
CA SER A 235 2.79 -24.86 -22.27
C SER A 235 3.76 -23.69 -22.07
N ALA A 236 3.26 -22.46 -22.04
CA ALA A 236 4.04 -21.25 -21.77
C ALA A 236 4.14 -20.93 -20.27
N CYS A 237 3.44 -21.68 -19.41
CA CYS A 237 3.45 -21.46 -17.97
C CYS A 237 4.72 -22.01 -17.30
N GLN A 238 5.36 -21.18 -16.51
CA GLN A 238 6.40 -21.56 -15.56
C GLN A 238 5.86 -21.34 -14.14
N ASP A 239 5.65 -22.41 -13.39
CA ASP A 239 5.19 -22.33 -12.00
C ASP A 239 6.37 -22.15 -11.05
N LEU A 240 6.46 -20.98 -10.41
CA LEU A 240 7.46 -20.67 -9.37
C LEU A 240 6.84 -20.56 -7.97
N THR A 241 5.63 -21.07 -7.76
CA THR A 241 4.98 -21.04 -6.45
C THR A 241 5.80 -21.77 -5.39
N GLY A 242 6.12 -21.08 -4.30
CA GLY A 242 6.95 -21.62 -3.22
C GLY A 242 8.41 -21.89 -3.58
N GLN A 243 8.86 -21.53 -4.78
CA GLN A 243 10.20 -21.81 -5.30
C GLN A 243 11.12 -20.58 -5.31
N THR A 244 10.64 -19.44 -4.80
CA THR A 244 11.42 -18.19 -4.77
C THR A 244 11.62 -17.70 -3.34
N GLY A 245 12.85 -17.32 -3.02
CA GLY A 245 13.12 -16.41 -1.90
C GLY A 245 12.71 -14.98 -2.22
N LEU A 246 12.67 -14.09 -1.22
CA LEU A 246 12.32 -12.67 -1.44
C LEU A 246 13.23 -11.95 -2.45
N GLY A 247 14.52 -12.27 -2.46
CA GLY A 247 15.48 -11.71 -3.42
C GLY A 247 15.23 -12.16 -4.86
N GLU A 248 14.95 -13.44 -5.07
CA GLU A 248 14.63 -14.01 -6.39
C GLU A 248 13.28 -13.49 -6.89
N LEU A 249 12.29 -13.36 -5.99
CA LEU A 249 11.01 -12.75 -6.31
C LEU A 249 11.19 -11.32 -6.87
N CYS A 250 12.10 -10.53 -6.29
CA CYS A 250 12.41 -9.19 -6.81
C CYS A 250 12.96 -9.24 -8.22
N GLN A 251 13.91 -10.13 -8.49
CA GLN A 251 14.51 -10.28 -9.82
C GLN A 251 13.48 -10.71 -10.86
N VAL A 252 12.65 -11.71 -10.53
CA VAL A 252 11.59 -12.19 -11.42
C VAL A 252 10.61 -11.06 -11.71
N VAL A 253 10.05 -10.44 -10.66
CA VAL A 253 9.04 -9.38 -10.80
C VAL A 253 9.58 -8.18 -11.57
N ALA A 254 10.80 -7.71 -11.28
CA ALA A 254 11.41 -6.56 -11.95
C ALA A 254 11.65 -6.76 -13.45
N SER A 255 11.58 -7.99 -13.96
CA SER A 255 11.83 -8.32 -15.36
C SER A 255 10.55 -8.53 -16.20
N LEU A 256 9.38 -8.56 -15.56
CA LEU A 256 8.12 -8.84 -16.25
C LEU A 256 7.68 -7.69 -17.17
N ASP A 257 6.97 -8.04 -18.24
CA ASP A 257 6.25 -7.07 -19.08
C ASP A 257 5.00 -6.51 -18.39
N ARG A 258 4.34 -7.36 -17.60
CA ARG A 258 3.15 -7.01 -16.83
C ARG A 258 2.87 -8.06 -15.76
N LEU A 259 2.38 -7.62 -14.61
CA LEU A 259 1.90 -8.50 -13.54
C LEU A 259 0.37 -8.45 -13.44
N LEU A 260 -0.27 -9.62 -13.56
CA LEU A 260 -1.67 -9.83 -13.22
C LEU A 260 -1.75 -10.27 -11.75
N THR A 261 -2.52 -9.57 -10.91
CA THR A 261 -2.44 -9.80 -9.46
C THR A 261 -3.69 -9.34 -8.71
N PRO A 262 -4.05 -9.97 -7.58
CA PRO A 262 -4.88 -9.31 -6.57
C PRO A 262 -4.06 -8.28 -5.78
N ASP A 263 -4.67 -7.65 -4.78
CA ASP A 263 -3.96 -6.78 -3.82
C ASP A 263 -3.02 -7.62 -2.92
N THR A 264 -1.71 -7.58 -3.24
CA THR A 264 -0.66 -8.39 -2.60
C THR A 264 0.69 -7.66 -2.54
N GLY A 265 1.65 -8.19 -1.77
CA GLY A 265 3.03 -7.69 -1.78
C GLY A 265 3.69 -7.74 -3.17
N ALA A 266 3.36 -8.72 -4.01
CA ALA A 266 3.90 -8.81 -5.37
C ALA A 266 3.40 -7.66 -6.27
N MET A 267 2.15 -7.21 -6.07
CA MET A 267 1.61 -6.03 -6.75
C MET A 267 2.41 -4.77 -6.43
N HIS A 268 2.63 -4.51 -5.13
CA HIS A 268 3.43 -3.36 -4.70
C HIS A 268 4.88 -3.45 -5.17
N LEU A 269 5.43 -4.67 -5.27
CA LEU A 269 6.79 -4.89 -5.76
C LEU A 269 6.91 -4.59 -7.26
N ALA A 270 5.91 -4.98 -8.05
CA ALA A 270 5.85 -4.60 -9.46
C ALA A 270 5.76 -3.08 -9.63
N ALA A 271 4.89 -2.42 -8.85
CA ALA A 271 4.79 -0.96 -8.85
C ALA A 271 6.11 -0.28 -8.45
N PHE A 272 6.81 -0.82 -7.43
CA PHE A 272 8.12 -0.34 -6.99
C PHE A 272 9.16 -0.33 -8.12
N PHE A 273 9.15 -1.35 -8.99
CA PHE A 273 10.05 -1.45 -10.13
C PHE A 273 9.53 -0.78 -11.41
N GLY A 274 8.35 -0.16 -11.39
CA GLY A 274 7.70 0.40 -12.58
C GLY A 274 7.30 -0.66 -13.59
N VAL A 275 6.99 -1.88 -13.14
CA VAL A 275 6.42 -2.92 -13.98
C VAL A 275 4.90 -2.70 -14.07
N PRO A 276 4.30 -2.70 -15.27
CA PRO A 276 2.86 -2.56 -15.44
C PRO A 276 2.10 -3.58 -14.62
N VAL A 277 1.04 -3.13 -13.95
CA VAL A 277 0.18 -3.96 -13.13
C VAL A 277 -1.20 -3.94 -13.73
N THR A 278 -1.82 -5.11 -13.90
CA THR A 278 -3.27 -5.25 -14.06
C THR A 278 -3.80 -5.94 -12.81
N ALA A 279 -4.38 -5.15 -11.91
CA ALA A 279 -4.84 -5.66 -10.64
C ALA A 279 -6.34 -5.96 -10.63
N PHE A 280 -6.76 -7.01 -9.91
CA PHE A 280 -8.17 -7.38 -9.74
C PHE A 280 -8.57 -7.17 -8.28
N PHE A 281 -9.33 -6.11 -8.01
CA PHE A 281 -9.70 -5.67 -6.68
C PHE A 281 -11.13 -6.08 -6.34
N LEU A 282 -11.30 -6.80 -5.23
CA LEU A 282 -12.58 -7.30 -4.72
C LEU A 282 -12.48 -7.57 -3.20
N SER A 283 -13.61 -7.92 -2.59
CA SER A 283 -13.71 -8.12 -1.14
C SER A 283 -13.27 -6.87 -0.37
N SER A 284 -12.25 -6.97 0.49
CA SER A 284 -11.75 -5.84 1.27
C SER A 284 -10.74 -4.96 0.52
N ALA A 285 -10.27 -5.37 -0.67
CA ALA A 285 -9.32 -4.58 -1.46
C ALA A 285 -10.01 -3.39 -2.12
N TRP A 286 -9.43 -2.20 -1.96
CA TRP A 286 -9.97 -0.95 -2.49
C TRP A 286 -8.85 -0.11 -3.10
N CYS A 287 -8.95 0.18 -4.41
CA CYS A 287 -7.84 0.77 -5.16
C CYS A 287 -7.45 2.17 -4.67
N HIS A 288 -8.39 2.89 -4.06
CA HIS A 288 -8.14 4.22 -3.49
C HIS A 288 -7.37 4.20 -2.16
N GLU A 289 -7.16 3.02 -1.56
CA GLU A 289 -6.43 2.84 -0.30
C GLU A 289 -5.12 2.07 -0.50
N THR A 290 -5.14 1.02 -1.32
CA THR A 290 -4.00 0.09 -1.51
C THR A 290 -3.65 -0.15 -2.98
N GLY A 291 -4.13 0.71 -3.89
CA GLY A 291 -3.78 0.61 -5.32
C GLY A 291 -2.27 0.62 -5.57
N PRO A 292 -1.80 0.03 -6.69
CA PRO A 292 -0.38 0.07 -7.06
C PRO A 292 0.07 1.53 -7.21
N TYR A 293 1.12 1.88 -6.47
CA TYR A 293 1.56 3.27 -6.35
C TYR A 293 2.39 3.71 -7.56
N GLY A 294 1.98 4.78 -8.24
CA GLY A 294 2.67 5.33 -9.41
C GLY A 294 1.77 5.45 -10.64
N VAL A 295 2.34 5.92 -11.74
CA VAL A 295 1.60 6.24 -12.97
C VAL A 295 1.56 5.05 -13.92
N GLY A 296 0.38 4.74 -14.46
CA GLY A 296 0.22 3.84 -15.62
C GLY A 296 -0.15 2.39 -15.30
N HIS A 297 -0.56 2.08 -14.07
CA HIS A 297 -1.12 0.78 -13.72
C HIS A 297 -2.64 0.73 -13.98
N GLU A 298 -3.18 -0.46 -14.17
CA GLU A 298 -4.60 -0.72 -14.36
C GLU A 298 -5.17 -1.47 -13.15
N VAL A 299 -6.35 -1.06 -12.70
CA VAL A 299 -7.08 -1.73 -11.62
C VAL A 299 -8.51 -1.98 -12.04
N TRP A 300 -8.86 -3.25 -12.18
CA TRP A 300 -10.24 -3.72 -12.33
C TRP A 300 -10.84 -3.89 -10.95
N GLN A 301 -11.74 -3.00 -10.56
CA GLN A 301 -12.34 -2.94 -9.22
C GLN A 301 -13.80 -3.39 -9.28
N SER A 302 -14.15 -4.36 -8.43
CA SER A 302 -15.55 -4.66 -8.14
C SER A 302 -16.17 -3.51 -7.35
N VAL A 303 -17.23 -2.94 -7.91
CA VAL A 303 -18.01 -1.83 -7.32
C VAL A 303 -19.41 -2.28 -6.86
N VAL A 304 -19.61 -3.59 -6.69
CA VAL A 304 -20.87 -4.15 -6.17
C VAL A 304 -21.22 -3.56 -4.78
N PRO A 305 -22.49 -3.43 -4.39
CA PRO A 305 -22.92 -2.73 -3.18
C PRO A 305 -22.25 -3.12 -1.85
N CYS A 306 -21.73 -4.34 -1.71
CA CYS A 306 -21.04 -4.80 -0.50
C CYS A 306 -19.53 -4.54 -0.47
N ALA A 307 -18.93 -4.03 -1.56
CA ALA A 307 -17.49 -3.78 -1.68
C ALA A 307 -17.13 -2.30 -1.45
N PRO A 308 -16.07 -1.94 -0.71
CA PRO A 308 -15.17 -2.86 -0.04
C PRO A 308 -15.78 -3.36 1.27
N CYS A 309 -15.68 -4.66 1.53
CA CYS A 309 -16.18 -5.26 2.77
C CYS A 309 -15.11 -5.25 3.89
N LEU A 310 -15.52 -5.54 5.12
CA LEU A 310 -14.60 -5.71 6.25
C LEU A 310 -13.85 -7.04 6.13
N GLU A 311 -12.53 -6.99 6.30
CA GLU A 311 -11.68 -8.16 6.22
C GLU A 311 -11.89 -9.15 7.37
N SER A 312 -12.15 -8.64 8.58
CA SER A 312 -12.38 -9.44 9.78
C SER A 312 -13.71 -10.19 9.77
N VAL A 313 -14.62 -9.85 8.86
CA VAL A 313 -15.98 -10.43 8.81
C VAL A 313 -16.07 -11.47 7.69
N PRO A 314 -16.54 -12.70 7.96
CA PRO A 314 -16.84 -13.69 6.92
C PRO A 314 -17.85 -13.16 5.90
N CYS A 315 -17.77 -13.61 4.65
CA CYS A 315 -18.73 -13.17 3.64
C CYS A 315 -20.06 -13.93 3.78
N ASP A 316 -21.15 -13.19 3.92
CA ASP A 316 -22.53 -13.68 3.96
C ASP A 316 -23.26 -13.54 2.61
N LYS A 317 -22.59 -13.01 1.59
CA LYS A 317 -23.16 -12.72 0.25
C LYS A 317 -22.70 -13.70 -0.83
N GLY A 318 -22.17 -14.86 -0.48
CA GLY A 318 -21.75 -15.86 -1.47
C GLY A 318 -20.67 -15.38 -2.47
N HIS A 319 -19.82 -14.45 -2.05
CA HIS A 319 -18.74 -13.88 -2.89
C HIS A 319 -19.20 -13.25 -4.22
N VAL A 320 -20.39 -12.64 -4.25
CA VAL A 320 -20.94 -11.97 -5.46
C VAL A 320 -20.01 -10.95 -6.11
N CYS A 321 -19.06 -10.36 -5.38
CA CYS A 321 -18.05 -9.45 -5.92
C CYS A 321 -17.09 -10.08 -6.95
N ARG A 322 -17.06 -11.42 -7.05
CA ARG A 322 -16.29 -12.14 -8.09
C ARG A 322 -17.03 -12.23 -9.42
N LEU A 323 -18.36 -12.20 -9.40
CA LEU A 323 -19.19 -12.49 -10.57
C LEU A 323 -18.94 -11.53 -11.75
N PRO A 324 -18.77 -10.20 -11.55
CA PRO A 324 -18.49 -9.30 -12.66
C PRO A 324 -17.19 -9.63 -13.42
N PHE A 325 -16.21 -10.27 -12.77
CA PHE A 325 -14.96 -10.70 -13.44
C PHE A 325 -15.14 -11.94 -14.34
N ALA A 326 -16.23 -12.68 -14.20
CA ALA A 326 -16.54 -13.83 -15.04
C ALA A 326 -17.26 -13.44 -16.35
N ASP A 327 -17.67 -12.17 -16.49
CA ASP A 327 -18.43 -11.73 -17.66
C ASP A 327 -17.56 -11.70 -18.94
N PRO A 328 -18.02 -12.25 -20.07
CA PRO A 328 -17.31 -12.21 -21.35
C PRO A 328 -16.98 -10.80 -21.87
N ALA A 329 -17.69 -9.76 -21.41
CA ALA A 329 -17.37 -8.36 -21.72
C ALA A 329 -15.97 -7.97 -21.22
N LEU A 330 -15.56 -8.44 -20.03
CA LEU A 330 -14.20 -8.21 -19.51
C LEU A 330 -13.15 -8.84 -20.43
N LEU A 331 -13.37 -10.06 -20.92
CA LEU A 331 -12.43 -10.71 -21.84
C LEU A 331 -12.31 -9.96 -23.16
N ARG A 332 -13.41 -9.41 -23.69
CA ARG A 332 -13.37 -8.56 -24.89
C ARG A 332 -12.55 -7.29 -24.67
N LEU A 333 -12.70 -6.65 -23.50
CA LEU A 333 -11.92 -5.48 -23.10
C LEU A 333 -10.43 -5.80 -22.97
N LEU A 334 -10.07 -6.85 -22.23
CA LEU A 334 -8.68 -7.31 -22.08
C LEU A 334 -8.06 -7.73 -23.41
N GLY A 335 -8.88 -8.19 -24.37
CA GLY A 335 -8.48 -8.48 -25.74
C GLY A 335 -8.29 -7.25 -26.64
N GLY A 336 -8.49 -6.03 -26.13
CA GLY A 336 -8.30 -4.77 -26.85
C GLY A 336 -9.53 -4.25 -27.60
N SER A 337 -10.72 -4.78 -27.35
CA SER A 337 -11.95 -4.26 -27.99
C SER A 337 -12.33 -2.88 -27.45
N ALA A 338 -12.15 -1.84 -28.27
CA ALA A 338 -12.53 -0.47 -27.90
C ALA A 338 -14.05 -0.26 -27.71
N LYS A 339 -14.88 -1.13 -28.34
CA LYS A 339 -16.35 -1.08 -28.30
C LYS A 339 -16.96 -1.82 -27.11
N ALA A 340 -16.17 -2.62 -26.39
CA ALA A 340 -16.66 -3.31 -25.22
C ALA A 340 -16.74 -2.34 -24.04
N GLU A 341 -17.74 -2.52 -23.19
CA GLU A 341 -17.88 -1.79 -21.93
C GLU A 341 -17.74 -2.75 -20.75
N PRO A 342 -17.26 -2.28 -19.58
CA PRO A 342 -17.22 -3.10 -18.39
C PRO A 342 -18.62 -3.61 -18.02
N PRO A 343 -18.73 -4.86 -17.55
CA PRO A 343 -20.00 -5.39 -17.04
C PRO A 343 -20.45 -4.60 -15.80
N ALA A 344 -21.76 -4.61 -15.54
CA ALA A 344 -22.31 -3.98 -14.34
C ALA A 344 -21.63 -4.50 -13.07
N GLY A 345 -21.27 -3.58 -12.17
CA GLY A 345 -20.55 -3.91 -10.93
C GLY A 345 -19.02 -4.05 -11.10
N LEU A 346 -18.46 -3.72 -12.27
CA LEU A 346 -17.03 -3.66 -12.52
C LEU A 346 -16.62 -2.31 -13.15
N ALA A 347 -15.54 -1.73 -12.65
CA ALA A 347 -14.96 -0.50 -13.20
C ALA A 347 -13.46 -0.68 -13.45
N LEU A 348 -12.96 -0.04 -14.49
CA LEU A 348 -11.53 0.06 -14.80
C LEU A 348 -11.01 1.41 -14.34
N PHE A 349 -9.98 1.38 -13.51
CA PHE A 349 -9.23 2.56 -13.10
C PHE A 349 -7.81 2.52 -13.67
N ARG A 350 -7.28 3.70 -13.98
CA ARG A 350 -5.86 3.91 -14.27
C ARG A 350 -5.22 4.70 -13.12
N THR A 351 -4.05 4.25 -12.67
CA THR A 351 -3.32 4.95 -11.61
C THR A 351 -2.56 6.15 -12.15
N ASP A 352 -2.56 7.22 -11.36
CA ASP A 352 -1.92 8.49 -11.63
C ASP A 352 -1.52 9.16 -10.30
N CYS A 353 -0.94 10.36 -10.35
CA CYS A 353 -0.58 11.16 -9.18
C CYS A 353 -1.22 12.55 -9.22
N ASP A 354 -1.52 13.10 -8.05
CA ASP A 354 -1.86 14.52 -7.85
C ASP A 354 -1.03 15.10 -6.69
N ALA A 355 -1.34 16.33 -6.27
CA ALA A 355 -0.62 17.01 -5.19
C ALA A 355 -0.72 16.27 -3.84
N LEU A 356 -1.81 15.54 -3.59
CA LEU A 356 -1.95 14.76 -2.36
C LEU A 356 -1.16 13.46 -2.43
N GLY A 357 -1.12 12.80 -3.59
CA GLY A 357 -0.63 11.44 -3.64
C GLY A 357 -0.99 10.64 -4.86
N ALA A 358 -0.99 9.32 -4.69
CA ALA A 358 -1.52 8.41 -5.70
C ALA A 358 -3.04 8.55 -5.81
N VAL A 359 -3.54 8.41 -7.03
CA VAL A 359 -4.96 8.50 -7.39
C VAL A 359 -5.29 7.40 -8.40
N CYS A 360 -6.49 6.85 -8.30
CA CYS A 360 -7.05 5.94 -9.30
C CYS A 360 -8.15 6.69 -10.05
N ARG A 361 -7.93 7.02 -11.32
CA ARG A 361 -8.90 7.72 -12.17
C ARG A 361 -9.77 6.71 -12.91
N LEU A 362 -11.08 6.93 -12.90
CA LEU A 362 -12.01 6.09 -13.65
C LEU A 362 -11.69 6.22 -15.15
N GLU A 363 -11.44 5.09 -15.80
CA GLU A 363 -11.17 5.02 -17.24
C GLU A 363 -12.38 4.45 -17.99
N ARG A 364 -13.02 3.39 -17.46
CA ARG A 364 -14.25 2.81 -18.03
C ARG A 364 -15.17 2.27 -16.94
N GLY A 365 -16.47 2.23 -17.23
CA GLY A 365 -17.51 1.76 -16.33
C GLY A 365 -18.07 2.88 -15.46
N GLU A 366 -18.70 2.52 -14.35
CA GLU A 366 -19.38 3.47 -13.46
C GLU A 366 -18.84 3.39 -12.04
N ASP A 367 -18.75 4.55 -11.39
CA ASP A 367 -18.43 4.65 -9.98
C ASP A 367 -19.28 5.72 -9.30
N ALA A 368 -20.35 5.27 -8.63
CA ALA A 368 -21.28 6.14 -7.92
C ALA A 368 -20.62 6.95 -6.77
N SER A 369 -19.42 6.57 -6.33
CA SER A 369 -18.70 7.23 -5.24
C SER A 369 -17.63 8.23 -5.71
N GLU A 370 -17.46 8.43 -7.02
CA GLU A 370 -16.44 9.35 -7.56
C GLU A 370 -16.60 10.79 -7.06
N ALA A 371 -17.81 11.34 -7.11
CA ALA A 371 -18.06 12.72 -6.68
C ALA A 371 -17.70 12.93 -5.20
N GLY A 372 -18.11 11.99 -4.33
CA GLY A 372 -17.77 12.00 -2.92
C GLY A 372 -16.26 11.95 -2.67
N ARG A 373 -15.55 11.09 -3.40
CA ARG A 373 -14.09 10.99 -3.28
C ARG A 373 -13.36 12.23 -3.77
N ARG A 374 -13.83 12.87 -4.85
CA ARG A 374 -13.27 14.14 -5.34
C ARG A 374 -13.42 15.24 -4.28
N ALA A 375 -14.61 15.38 -3.71
CA ALA A 375 -14.86 16.33 -2.63
C ALA A 375 -13.98 16.05 -1.40
N PHE A 376 -13.87 14.77 -0.99
CA PHE A 376 -13.00 14.36 0.10
C PHE A 376 -11.53 14.70 -0.16
N ARG A 377 -11.00 14.41 -1.36
CA ARG A 377 -9.61 14.74 -1.69
C ARG A 377 -9.36 16.25 -1.70
N ALA A 378 -10.28 17.05 -2.24
CA ALA A 378 -10.15 18.51 -2.20
C ALA A 378 -10.09 19.02 -0.75
N PHE A 379 -10.97 18.51 0.11
CA PHE A 379 -10.97 18.79 1.54
C PHE A 379 -9.65 18.37 2.21
N ALA A 380 -9.17 17.14 2.00
CA ALA A 380 -7.94 16.64 2.60
C ALA A 380 -6.70 17.45 2.16
N ALA A 381 -6.66 17.91 0.90
CA ALA A 381 -5.57 18.74 0.39
C ALA A 381 -5.49 20.08 1.12
N ARG A 382 -6.63 20.72 1.37
CA ARG A 382 -6.70 21.98 2.11
C ARG A 382 -6.30 21.78 3.57
N HIS A 383 -6.80 20.73 4.20
CA HIS A 383 -6.51 20.42 5.59
C HIS A 383 -5.02 20.17 5.82
N LEU A 384 -4.40 19.32 4.99
CA LEU A 384 -2.98 19.04 5.07
C LEU A 384 -2.11 20.25 4.73
N ALA A 385 -2.63 21.22 3.98
CA ALA A 385 -1.97 22.51 3.74
C ALA A 385 -2.23 23.56 4.84
N GLY A 386 -2.98 23.23 5.90
CA GLY A 386 -3.32 24.16 6.98
C GLY A 386 -4.32 25.26 6.58
N GLN A 387 -5.12 25.04 5.53
CA GLN A 387 -6.02 26.04 4.92
C GLN A 387 -7.49 25.91 5.36
N ASP A 388 -7.74 25.39 6.57
CA ASP A 388 -9.11 25.11 7.06
C ASP A 388 -9.93 26.37 7.37
N ALA A 389 -9.27 27.46 7.76
CA ALA A 389 -9.92 28.72 8.17
C ALA A 389 -10.73 29.44 7.06
N ALA A 390 -10.70 28.92 5.83
CA ALA A 390 -11.36 29.50 4.66
C ALA A 390 -12.52 28.63 4.12
N LEU A 391 -13.03 27.67 4.89
CA LEU A 391 -14.21 26.90 4.49
C LEU A 391 -15.48 27.75 4.65
N ALA A 392 -16.13 28.07 3.52
CA ALA A 392 -17.42 28.76 3.55
C ALA A 392 -18.53 27.81 4.04
N GLU A 393 -19.39 28.29 4.94
CA GLU A 393 -20.56 27.55 5.43
C GLU A 393 -21.45 27.09 4.26
N GLY A 394 -22.01 25.90 4.36
CA GLY A 394 -22.90 25.31 3.34
C GLY A 394 -22.20 24.67 2.13
N THR A 395 -20.86 24.64 2.10
CA THR A 395 -20.10 23.90 1.07
C THR A 395 -20.02 22.40 1.37
N ALA A 396 -19.72 21.58 0.36
CA ALA A 396 -19.51 20.14 0.55
C ALA A 396 -18.33 19.86 1.49
N GLU A 397 -17.31 20.71 1.45
CA GLU A 397 -16.14 20.68 2.30
C GLU A 397 -16.46 21.05 3.75
N ALA A 398 -17.35 22.02 4.01
CA ALA A 398 -17.82 22.32 5.36
C ALA A 398 -18.59 21.13 5.97
N ALA A 399 -19.46 20.47 5.19
CA ALA A 399 -20.16 19.26 5.64
C ALA A 399 -19.20 18.09 5.92
N LEU A 400 -18.12 17.96 5.14
CA LEU A 400 -17.05 16.99 5.40
C LEU A 400 -16.29 17.33 6.69
N ALA A 401 -16.01 18.62 6.94
CA ALA A 401 -15.34 19.08 8.15
C ALA A 401 -16.15 18.74 9.41
N GLU A 402 -17.45 19.05 9.43
CA GLU A 402 -18.36 18.70 10.54
C GLU A 402 -18.44 17.19 10.77
N ARG A 403 -18.40 16.40 9.69
CA ARG A 403 -18.52 14.94 9.77
C ARG A 403 -17.23 14.26 10.23
N PHE A 404 -16.07 14.81 9.86
CA PHE A 404 -14.78 14.16 10.08
C PHE A 404 -13.91 14.79 11.16
N PHE A 405 -14.24 15.96 11.69
CA PHE A 405 -13.56 16.55 12.83
C PHE A 405 -14.41 16.51 14.09
N LEU A 406 -13.75 16.18 15.20
CA LEU A 406 -14.30 16.34 16.54
C LEU A 406 -13.79 17.66 17.11
N GLU A 407 -14.51 18.28 18.04
CA GLU A 407 -14.00 19.45 18.80
C GLU A 407 -12.61 19.19 19.40
N THR A 408 -12.31 17.93 19.76
CA THR A 408 -11.01 17.51 20.27
C THR A 408 -9.85 17.57 19.26
N ASP A 409 -10.15 17.65 17.97
CA ASP A 409 -9.14 17.89 16.93
C ASP A 409 -8.77 19.39 16.84
N TRP A 410 -9.66 20.28 17.34
CA TRP A 410 -9.50 21.74 17.39
C TRP A 410 -8.98 22.25 18.73
N THR A 411 -9.20 21.50 19.82
CA THR A 411 -8.61 21.86 21.12
C THR A 411 -7.10 21.77 21.05
N LEU A 412 -6.43 22.85 21.46
CA LEU A 412 -5.01 22.82 21.79
C LEU A 412 -4.75 21.62 22.69
N PRO A 413 -3.62 20.93 22.50
CA PRO A 413 -3.27 19.83 23.38
C PRO A 413 -3.23 20.34 24.85
N PRO A 414 -3.51 19.46 25.83
CA PRO A 414 -3.58 19.87 27.24
C PRO A 414 -2.31 20.61 27.69
N PRO A 415 -2.42 21.58 28.62
CA PRO A 415 -1.29 22.43 29.04
C PRO A 415 -0.03 21.60 29.36
N GLY A 416 1.10 21.94 28.74
CA GLY A 416 2.36 21.18 28.80
C GLY A 416 2.70 20.34 27.55
N ARG A 417 1.91 20.50 26.47
CA ARG A 417 2.23 20.03 25.11
C ARG A 417 2.41 21.24 24.21
N ASP A 418 3.62 21.75 24.10
CA ASP A 418 3.88 22.89 23.23
C ASP A 418 3.85 22.44 21.76
N ALA A 419 2.97 23.07 20.98
CA ALA A 419 3.11 23.12 19.53
C ALA A 419 4.29 24.07 19.26
N ALA A 420 5.45 23.49 19.03
CA ALA A 420 6.76 24.11 18.81
C ALA A 420 6.83 25.66 18.74
N GLY A 421 7.58 26.24 19.67
CA GLY A 421 8.30 27.52 19.57
C GLY A 421 7.78 28.57 18.59
N GLU A 422 6.95 29.48 19.09
CA GLU A 422 6.94 30.89 18.69
C GLU A 422 6.91 31.70 20.01
N GLU A 423 7.70 32.79 20.04
CA GLU A 423 8.18 33.58 21.19
C GLU A 423 7.25 33.77 22.40
#